data_AF-A0A2V9VE60-F1
#
_entry.id   AF-A0A2V9VE60-F1
#
_cell.length_a   1.000
_cell.length_b   1.000
_cell.length_c   1.000
_cell.angle_alpha   90.00
_cell.angle_beta   90.00
_cell.angle_gamma   90.00
#
_symmetry.space_group_name_H-M   'P 1'
#
loop_
_entity.id
_entity.type
_entity.pdbx_description
1 polymer ?
#
loop_
_entity_poly.entity_id
_entity_poly.type
_entity_poly.pdbx_seq_one_letter_code
_entity_poly.pdbx_strand_id
1 'polypeptide(L)'
;MQNSLYVTTATNVVTIGGTAYPTGVTSVTNAQFASKFGLFDNLARFDIDTGHPRVPLALIGDYVQNTQACGNLGNILTAPANTTSQTFKQTRNAACNSHQRRGYWAEARLGRLQERGDFQIGYTRIFIEREAVLGNFNYSELRQGTNVTQHRVDAFYQLERNVQLGFNSLVGRPLASSEPWLTRLQFDVVYIF
;
A
#
# COMPACT_ATOMS: atom_id res chain seq x y z
N MET A 1 -0.98 -2.61 10.72
CA MET A 1 -2.32 -2.17 10.29
C MET A 1 -2.18 -1.04 9.28
N GLN A 2 -3.04 -1.03 8.26
CA GLN A 2 -3.09 0.01 7.20
C GLN A 2 -3.71 1.33 7.74
N ASN A 3 -4.20 2.19 6.84
CA ASN A 3 -4.84 3.48 7.14
C ASN A 3 -5.78 3.42 8.35
N SER A 4 -5.83 4.50 9.13
CA SER A 4 -6.74 4.60 10.28
C SER A 4 -8.19 4.68 9.81
N LEU A 5 -8.98 3.68 10.19
CA LEU A 5 -10.37 3.48 9.79
C LEU A 5 -11.24 3.29 11.04
N TYR A 6 -12.37 4.00 11.04
CA TYR A 6 -13.44 3.83 12.01
C TYR A 6 -14.55 3.02 11.35
N VAL A 7 -14.99 1.95 12.01
CA VAL A 7 -16.04 1.07 11.53
C VAL A 7 -17.12 0.96 12.59
N THR A 8 -18.34 1.29 12.22
CA THR A 8 -19.54 1.08 13.03
C THR A 8 -20.24 -0.18 12.53
N THR A 9 -20.43 -1.14 13.43
CA THR A 9 -21.16 -2.38 13.18
C THR A 9 -22.47 -2.38 13.94
N ALA A 10 -23.54 -2.86 13.31
CA ALA A 10 -24.79 -3.19 13.95
C ALA A 10 -24.91 -4.71 14.11
N THR A 11 -25.06 -5.16 15.34
CA THR A 11 -25.35 -6.57 15.67
C THR A 11 -26.82 -6.69 16.04
N ASN A 12 -27.53 -7.55 15.33
CA ASN A 12 -28.93 -7.86 15.63
C ASN A 12 -28.99 -8.61 16.96
N VAL A 13 -29.94 -8.23 17.81
CA VAL A 13 -30.15 -8.83 19.13
C VAL A 13 -31.61 -9.21 19.32
N VAL A 14 -31.85 -10.24 20.13
CA VAL A 14 -33.18 -10.61 20.64
C VAL A 14 -33.15 -10.43 22.16
N THR A 15 -34.17 -9.74 22.68
CA THR A 15 -34.30 -9.54 24.13
C THR A 15 -35.17 -10.63 24.74
N ILE A 16 -34.61 -11.41 25.66
CA ILE A 16 -35.33 -12.44 26.44
C ILE A 16 -35.24 -12.04 27.91
N GLY A 17 -36.39 -11.81 28.56
CA GLY A 17 -36.41 -11.41 29.98
C GLY A 17 -35.63 -10.13 30.28
N GLY A 18 -35.63 -9.15 29.38
CA GLY A 18 -34.87 -7.89 29.53
C GLY A 18 -33.38 -7.98 29.20
N THR A 19 -32.85 -9.17 28.90
CA THR A 19 -31.45 -9.37 28.51
C THR A 19 -31.33 -9.52 27.00
N ALA A 20 -30.44 -8.74 26.38
CA ALA A 20 -30.20 -8.78 24.93
C ALA A 20 -29.17 -9.87 24.57
N TYR A 21 -29.53 -10.74 23.63
CA TYR A 21 -28.68 -11.81 23.11
C TYR A 21 -28.38 -11.58 21.63
N PRO A 22 -27.11 -11.65 21.18
CA PRO A 22 -26.77 -11.49 19.77
C PRO A 22 -27.29 -12.68 18.95
N THR A 23 -27.90 -12.39 17.79
CA THR A 23 -28.39 -13.43 16.88
C THR A 23 -27.31 -14.00 15.97
N GLY A 24 -26.07 -13.51 16.09
CA GLY A 24 -24.95 -13.87 15.19
C GLY A 24 -24.92 -13.07 13.89
N VAL A 25 -25.93 -12.25 13.60
CA VAL A 25 -25.95 -11.39 12.40
C VAL A 25 -25.37 -10.01 12.75
N THR A 26 -24.22 -9.70 12.15
CA THR A 26 -23.56 -8.39 12.27
C THR A 26 -23.32 -7.79 10.90
N SER A 27 -23.65 -6.52 10.74
CA SER A 27 -23.46 -5.76 9.50
C SER A 27 -22.65 -4.49 9.75
N VAL A 28 -21.85 -4.06 8.77
CA VAL A 28 -21.18 -2.75 8.81
C VAL A 28 -22.18 -1.71 8.34
N THR A 29 -22.50 -0.74 9.20
CA THR A 29 -23.44 0.35 8.88
C THR A 29 -22.72 1.63 8.48
N ASN A 30 -21.46 1.78 8.88
CA ASN A 30 -20.64 2.90 8.48
C ASN A 30 -19.15 2.52 8.53
N ALA A 31 -18.37 3.01 7.56
CA ALA A 31 -16.91 2.92 7.59
C ALA A 31 -16.34 4.24 7.04
N GLN A 32 -15.46 4.88 7.82
CA GLN A 32 -14.88 6.18 7.48
C GLN A 32 -13.40 6.22 7.82
N PHE A 33 -12.60 6.72 6.88
CA PHE A 33 -11.18 6.99 7.14
C PHE A 33 -11.02 8.20 8.06
N ALA A 34 -9.98 8.17 8.89
CA ALA A 34 -9.63 9.30 9.74
C ALA A 34 -8.99 10.45 8.94
N SER A 35 -8.40 10.14 7.79
CA SER A 35 -7.78 11.10 6.87
C SER A 35 -8.71 11.43 5.70
N LYS A 36 -8.60 12.66 5.16
CA LYS A 36 -9.34 13.08 3.95
C LYS A 36 -8.56 12.83 2.64
N PHE A 37 -7.25 12.61 2.73
CA PHE A 37 -6.35 12.31 1.60
C PHE A 37 -6.26 13.43 0.56
N GLY A 38 -5.83 14.63 0.99
CA GLY A 38 -5.40 15.68 0.07
C GLY A 38 -3.95 15.42 -0.38
N LEU A 39 -3.75 14.61 -1.41
CA LEU A 39 -2.42 14.15 -1.82
C LEU A 39 -1.70 15.22 -2.65
N PHE A 40 -0.50 15.58 -2.21
CA PHE A 40 0.50 16.25 -3.02
C PHE A 40 1.51 15.20 -3.48
N ASP A 41 1.58 14.94 -4.77
CA ASP A 41 2.35 13.87 -5.39
C ASP A 41 3.32 14.49 -6.40
N ASN A 42 4.61 14.14 -6.28
CA ASN A 42 5.65 14.62 -7.18
C ASN A 42 6.54 13.47 -7.65
N LEU A 43 6.78 13.42 -8.97
CA LEU A 43 7.70 12.48 -9.60
C LEU A 43 8.86 13.23 -10.26
N ALA A 44 10.09 12.80 -9.97
CA ALA A 44 11.29 13.25 -10.62
C ALA A 44 11.98 12.06 -11.29
N ARG A 45 12.48 12.25 -12.51
CA ARG A 45 13.25 11.25 -13.25
C ARG A 45 14.51 11.88 -13.81
N PHE A 46 15.62 11.20 -13.65
CA PHE A 46 16.93 11.57 -14.18
C PHE A 46 17.48 10.40 -14.98
N ASP A 47 17.67 10.59 -16.27
CA ASP A 47 18.32 9.62 -17.14
C ASP A 47 19.78 10.05 -17.37
N ILE A 48 20.70 9.13 -17.11
CA ILE A 48 22.14 9.33 -17.17
C ILE A 48 22.70 8.41 -18.26
N ASP A 49 23.35 9.03 -19.25
CA ASP A 49 24.17 8.31 -20.20
C ASP A 49 25.51 7.93 -19.53
N THR A 50 25.72 6.63 -19.37
CA THR A 50 26.93 6.07 -18.76
C THR A 50 28.08 5.91 -19.76
N GLY A 51 27.87 6.30 -21.02
CA GLY A 51 28.82 6.16 -22.11
C GLY A 51 28.84 4.77 -22.76
N HIS A 52 28.07 3.81 -22.21
CA HIS A 52 27.92 2.48 -22.80
C HIS A 52 26.46 2.20 -23.18
N PRO A 53 26.16 1.88 -24.46
CA PRO A 53 24.81 1.91 -25.01
C PRO A 53 23.83 0.90 -24.39
N ARG A 54 24.35 -0.16 -23.75
CA ARG A 54 23.54 -1.19 -23.06
C ARG A 54 23.35 -0.96 -21.57
N VAL A 55 24.00 0.04 -20.97
CA VAL A 55 23.91 0.30 -19.52
C VAL A 55 23.51 1.74 -19.18
N PRO A 56 22.47 2.32 -19.81
CA PRO A 56 21.95 3.61 -19.35
C PRO A 56 21.46 3.48 -17.90
N LEU A 57 21.61 4.54 -17.11
CA LEU A 57 21.15 4.59 -15.73
C LEU A 57 19.95 5.54 -15.62
N ALA A 58 18.82 5.07 -15.10
CA ALA A 58 17.66 5.88 -14.80
C ALA A 58 17.45 5.92 -13.28
N LEU A 59 17.33 7.11 -12.72
CA LEU A 59 16.95 7.34 -11.33
C LEU A 59 15.55 7.95 -11.30
N ILE A 60 14.65 7.37 -10.53
CA ILE A 60 13.27 7.84 -10.38
C ILE A 60 12.99 8.04 -8.89
N GLY A 61 12.51 9.23 -8.54
CA GLY A 61 12.11 9.59 -7.18
C GLY A 61 10.65 10.04 -7.19
N ASP A 62 9.81 9.33 -6.45
CA ASP A 62 8.44 9.72 -6.15
C ASP A 62 8.35 10.15 -4.69
N TYR A 63 7.64 11.23 -4.41
CA TYR A 63 7.28 11.63 -3.06
C TYR A 63 5.83 12.06 -3.01
N VAL A 64 5.12 11.52 -2.04
CA VAL A 64 3.73 11.85 -1.77
C VAL A 64 3.57 12.33 -0.34
N GLN A 65 2.78 13.38 -0.16
CA GLN A 65 2.39 13.89 1.15
C GLN A 65 0.88 14.11 1.22
N ASN A 66 0.24 13.49 2.21
CA ASN A 66 -1.15 13.79 2.54
C ASN A 66 -1.23 15.08 3.36
N THR A 67 -1.70 16.15 2.73
CA THR A 67 -1.92 17.47 3.35
C THR A 67 -3.11 17.49 4.32
N GLN A 68 -3.99 16.48 4.26
CA GLN A 68 -5.18 16.36 5.12
C GLN A 68 -5.17 15.05 5.94
N ALA A 69 -3.99 14.65 6.42
CA ALA A 69 -3.84 13.53 7.34
C ALA A 69 -4.59 13.80 8.66
N CYS A 70 -5.41 12.84 9.10
CA CYS A 70 -6.31 12.96 10.25
C CYS A 70 -7.36 14.10 10.18
N GLY A 71 -7.48 14.78 9.03
CA GLY A 71 -8.41 15.90 8.86
C GLY A 71 -9.89 15.52 8.87
N ASN A 72 -10.23 14.23 8.90
CA ASN A 72 -11.60 13.74 8.96
C ASN A 72 -12.06 13.36 10.37
N LEU A 73 -11.19 13.40 11.39
CA LEU A 73 -11.52 12.97 12.75
C LEU A 73 -12.75 13.66 13.34
N GLY A 74 -12.93 14.97 13.07
CA GLY A 74 -14.09 15.73 13.54
C GLY A 74 -15.40 15.42 12.82
N ASN A 75 -15.35 14.75 11.66
CA ASN A 75 -16.54 14.38 10.89
C ASN A 75 -16.88 12.88 11.03
N ILE A 76 -16.16 12.15 11.89
CA ILE A 76 -16.47 10.75 12.16
C ILE A 76 -17.83 10.69 12.85
N LEU A 77 -18.79 10.02 12.20
CA LEU A 77 -20.13 9.89 12.74
C LEU A 77 -20.08 9.09 14.05
N THR A 78 -20.78 9.57 15.07
CA THR A 78 -20.94 8.84 16.32
C THR A 78 -21.77 7.57 16.08
N ALA A 79 -21.48 6.51 16.84
CA ALA A 79 -22.31 5.31 16.80
C ALA A 79 -23.77 5.68 17.15
N PRO A 80 -24.77 5.18 16.41
CA PRO A 80 -26.17 5.34 16.77
C PRO A 80 -26.45 4.75 18.15
N ALA A 81 -27.54 5.21 18.80
CA ALA A 81 -28.00 4.62 20.04
C ALA A 81 -28.48 3.17 19.83
N ASN A 82 -28.24 2.32 20.83
CA ASN A 82 -28.74 0.94 20.83
C ASN A 82 -30.28 0.93 20.85
N THR A 83 -30.86 -0.08 20.22
CA THR A 83 -32.30 -0.32 20.15
C THR A 83 -32.63 -1.71 20.68
N THR A 84 -33.92 -2.05 20.78
CA THR A 84 -34.39 -3.38 21.19
C THR A 84 -34.03 -4.49 20.21
N SER A 85 -33.77 -4.15 18.94
CA SER A 85 -33.43 -5.12 17.90
C SER A 85 -31.96 -5.07 17.46
N GLN A 86 -31.22 -4.00 17.79
CA GLN A 86 -29.85 -3.78 17.32
C GLN A 86 -28.96 -3.11 18.36
N THR A 87 -27.73 -3.60 18.46
CA THR A 87 -26.65 -2.94 19.21
C THR A 87 -25.59 -2.44 18.26
N PHE A 88 -25.12 -1.22 18.46
CA PHE A 88 -24.11 -0.59 17.64
C PHE A 88 -22.78 -0.53 18.37
N LYS A 89 -21.70 -0.87 17.66
CA LYS A 89 -20.34 -0.77 18.17
C LYS A 89 -19.47 -0.06 17.16
N GLN A 90 -18.85 1.03 17.57
CA GLN A 90 -17.81 1.68 16.78
C GLN A 90 -16.45 1.17 17.24
N THR A 91 -15.63 0.77 16.28
CA THR A 91 -14.26 0.32 16.50
C THR A 91 -13.31 1.11 15.61
N ARG A 92 -12.04 1.17 16.03
CA ARG A 92 -10.97 1.77 15.24
C ARG A 92 -9.82 0.77 15.14
N ASN A 93 -9.27 0.60 13.95
CA ASN A 93 -8.16 -0.32 13.72
C ASN A 93 -6.82 0.21 14.28
N ALA A 94 -6.49 1.49 14.07
CA ALA A 94 -5.27 2.13 14.53
C ALA A 94 -5.52 3.60 14.86
N ALA A 95 -4.77 4.15 15.82
CA ALA A 95 -4.84 5.58 16.10
C ALA A 95 -4.25 6.39 14.93
N CYS A 96 -4.96 7.46 14.55
CA CYS A 96 -4.50 8.38 13.51
C CYS A 96 -3.38 9.27 14.06
N ASN A 97 -2.30 9.41 13.29
CA ASN A 97 -1.22 10.33 13.59
C ASN A 97 -0.95 11.19 12.35
N SER A 98 -1.15 12.50 12.46
CA SER A 98 -0.98 13.45 11.35
C SER A 98 0.48 13.54 10.87
N HIS A 99 1.45 13.08 11.66
CA HIS A 99 2.86 13.01 11.26
C HIS A 99 3.16 11.84 10.32
N GLN A 100 2.33 10.80 10.33
CA GLN A 100 2.49 9.61 9.47
C GLN A 100 1.88 9.81 8.09
N ARG A 101 2.23 10.91 7.42
CA ARG A 101 1.55 11.44 6.22
C ARG A 101 2.38 11.41 4.94
N ARG A 102 3.54 10.75 4.95
CA ARG A 102 4.50 10.79 3.84
C ARG A 102 4.75 9.42 3.23
N GLY A 103 4.95 9.40 1.92
CA GLY A 103 5.43 8.24 1.19
C GLY A 103 6.55 8.66 0.26
N TYR A 104 7.49 7.77 0.02
CA TYR A 104 8.49 7.96 -1.02
C TYR A 104 8.82 6.63 -1.71
N TRP A 105 9.15 6.76 -2.98
CA TRP A 105 9.64 5.71 -3.86
C TRP A 105 10.96 6.19 -4.43
N ALA A 106 12.04 5.46 -4.21
CA ALA A 106 13.32 5.77 -4.81
C ALA A 106 13.77 4.56 -5.62
N GLU A 107 13.97 4.74 -6.91
CA GLU A 107 14.26 3.67 -7.84
C GLU A 107 15.50 4.01 -8.66
N ALA A 108 16.37 3.02 -8.82
CA ALA A 108 17.49 3.06 -9.73
C ALA A 108 17.36 1.87 -10.69
N ARG A 109 17.39 2.14 -11.99
CA ARG A 109 17.43 1.12 -13.04
C ARG A 109 18.66 1.29 -13.90
N LEU A 110 19.38 0.19 -14.11
CA LEU A 110 20.53 0.12 -14.98
C LEU A 110 20.22 -0.82 -16.13
N GLY A 111 20.51 -0.39 -17.35
CA GLY A 111 20.37 -1.22 -18.54
C GLY A 111 19.04 -1.05 -19.27
N ARG A 112 18.90 -1.83 -20.35
CA ARG A 112 17.76 -1.77 -21.28
C ARG A 112 17.35 -3.19 -21.68
N LEU A 113 16.24 -3.33 -22.39
CA LEU A 113 15.72 -4.61 -22.87
C LEU A 113 15.22 -4.49 -24.31
N GLN A 114 16.07 -3.99 -25.21
CA GLN A 114 15.69 -3.73 -26.60
C GLN A 114 16.21 -4.81 -27.55
N GLU A 115 17.45 -5.25 -27.34
CA GLU A 115 18.17 -6.17 -28.21
C GLU A 115 18.52 -7.47 -27.49
N ARG A 116 18.82 -8.51 -28.27
CA ARG A 116 19.29 -9.79 -27.73
C ARG A 116 20.54 -9.59 -26.88
N GLY A 117 20.54 -10.17 -25.69
CA GLY A 117 21.63 -10.07 -24.72
C GLY A 117 21.64 -8.76 -23.93
N ASP A 118 20.64 -7.89 -24.12
CA ASP A 118 20.44 -6.75 -23.23
C ASP A 118 19.95 -7.24 -21.86
N PHE A 119 20.38 -6.54 -20.82
CA PHE A 119 19.96 -6.80 -19.44
C PHE A 119 19.47 -5.50 -18.82
N GLN A 120 18.54 -5.62 -17.87
CA GLN A 120 18.11 -4.52 -17.04
C GLN A 120 17.99 -4.99 -15.59
N ILE A 121 18.47 -4.17 -14.67
CA ILE A 121 18.35 -4.42 -13.24
C ILE A 121 17.80 -3.16 -12.57
N GLY A 122 16.80 -3.34 -11.73
CA GLY A 122 16.16 -2.30 -10.92
C GLY A 122 16.32 -2.60 -9.44
N TYR A 123 16.55 -1.54 -8.66
CA TYR A 123 16.38 -1.55 -7.22
C TYR A 123 15.48 -0.40 -6.82
N THR A 124 14.48 -0.71 -6.00
CA THR A 124 13.53 0.25 -5.48
C THR A 124 13.47 0.19 -3.97
N ARG A 125 13.55 1.35 -3.32
CA ARG A 125 13.23 1.56 -1.91
C ARG A 125 11.87 2.23 -1.79
N ILE A 126 10.95 1.57 -1.08
CA ILE A 126 9.55 2.01 -0.93
C ILE A 126 9.26 2.21 0.56
N PHE A 127 8.88 3.42 0.94
CA PHE A 127 8.52 3.73 2.32
C PHE A 127 7.24 4.53 2.34
N ILE A 128 6.22 4.03 3.04
CA ILE A 128 4.88 4.61 2.98
C ILE A 128 4.30 4.58 4.37
N GLU A 129 4.09 5.76 4.94
CA GLU A 129 3.49 5.92 6.25
C GLU A 129 1.99 5.61 6.22
N ARG A 130 1.40 5.44 7.41
CA ARG A 130 0.03 4.94 7.56
C ARG A 130 -1.02 5.84 6.91
N GLU A 131 -0.87 7.15 7.01
CA GLU A 131 -1.82 8.15 6.50
C GLU A 131 -1.32 8.82 5.21
N ALA A 132 -0.27 8.29 4.58
CA ALA A 132 0.37 8.91 3.41
C ALA A 132 -0.50 8.87 2.15
N VAL A 133 -1.13 7.73 1.88
CA VAL A 133 -1.99 7.50 0.70
C VAL A 133 -3.14 6.59 1.09
N LEU A 134 -4.17 6.50 0.25
CA LEU A 134 -5.15 5.43 0.35
C LEU A 134 -4.47 4.12 -0.04
N GLY A 135 -4.51 3.11 0.83
CA GLY A 135 -3.82 1.83 0.59
C GLY A 135 -4.20 1.15 -0.72
N ASN A 136 -5.42 1.36 -1.20
CA ASN A 136 -5.93 0.83 -2.47
C ASN A 136 -5.38 1.52 -3.72
N PHE A 137 -4.83 2.72 -3.61
CA PHE A 137 -4.26 3.45 -4.76
C PHE A 137 -2.76 3.19 -4.93
N ASN A 138 -2.25 2.23 -4.17
CA ASN A 138 -0.84 1.92 -4.15
C ASN A 138 -0.53 0.64 -4.94
N TYR A 139 0.74 0.44 -5.25
CA TYR A 139 1.22 -0.72 -5.99
C TYR A 139 0.74 -2.03 -5.36
N SER A 140 0.07 -2.87 -6.18
CA SER A 140 -0.69 -4.03 -5.70
C SER A 140 0.16 -5.15 -5.13
N GLU A 141 1.45 -5.21 -5.47
CA GLU A 141 2.36 -6.26 -4.99
C GLU A 141 3.13 -5.86 -3.72
N LEU A 142 2.81 -4.71 -3.13
CA LEU A 142 3.33 -4.36 -1.82
C LEU A 142 2.80 -5.34 -0.77
N ARG A 143 3.60 -5.62 0.24
CA ARG A 143 3.21 -6.40 1.44
C ARG A 143 1.88 -5.92 2.02
N GLN A 144 1.67 -4.60 2.00
CA GLN A 144 0.44 -3.91 2.38
C GLN A 144 0.44 -2.48 1.80
N GLY A 145 -0.74 -1.91 1.57
CA GLY A 145 -0.89 -0.62 0.86
C GLY A 145 -0.39 0.62 1.62
N THR A 146 -0.27 0.60 2.95
CA THR A 146 0.29 1.70 3.76
C THR A 146 0.94 1.17 5.04
N ASN A 147 1.66 2.04 5.77
CA ASN A 147 2.45 1.66 6.95
C ASN A 147 3.51 0.60 6.61
N VAL A 148 4.18 0.71 5.47
CA VAL A 148 5.09 -0.32 4.95
C VAL A 148 6.47 0.25 4.63
N THR A 149 7.49 -0.58 4.85
CA THR A 149 8.81 -0.41 4.29
C THR A 149 9.12 -1.62 3.43
N GLN A 150 9.50 -1.41 2.18
CA GLN A 150 9.78 -2.48 1.24
C GLN A 150 10.97 -2.14 0.35
N HIS A 151 11.64 -3.19 -0.07
CA HIS A 151 12.70 -3.19 -1.05
C HIS A 151 12.22 -4.05 -2.21
N ARG A 152 12.37 -3.56 -3.45
CA ARG A 152 12.16 -4.35 -4.66
C ARG A 152 13.49 -4.47 -5.39
N VAL A 153 13.79 -5.67 -5.85
CA VAL A 153 14.86 -5.93 -6.80
C VAL A 153 14.22 -6.60 -8.00
N ASP A 154 14.39 -6.02 -9.17
CA ASP A 154 13.93 -6.58 -10.43
C ASP A 154 15.13 -6.77 -11.37
N ALA A 155 15.14 -7.89 -12.08
CA ALA A 155 16.20 -8.21 -13.03
C ALA A 155 15.59 -8.88 -14.25
N PHE A 156 15.96 -8.40 -15.43
CA PHE A 156 15.44 -8.87 -16.70
C PHE A 156 16.58 -9.12 -17.67
N TYR A 157 16.41 -10.15 -18.48
CA TYR A 157 17.36 -10.52 -19.51
C TYR A 157 16.63 -10.84 -20.81
N GLN A 158 17.06 -10.21 -21.90
CA GLN A 158 16.50 -10.42 -23.23
C GLN A 158 17.21 -11.61 -23.90
N LEU A 159 16.67 -12.82 -23.72
CA LEU A 159 17.27 -14.05 -24.25
C LEU A 159 17.27 -14.09 -25.78
N GLU A 160 16.14 -13.71 -26.38
CA GLU A 160 15.93 -13.53 -27.81
C GLU A 160 15.03 -12.30 -28.03
N ARG A 161 14.90 -11.79 -29.26
CA ARG A 161 14.01 -10.63 -29.53
C ARG A 161 12.56 -10.83 -29.08
N ASN A 162 12.12 -12.09 -29.04
CA ASN A 162 10.76 -12.47 -28.69
C ASN A 162 10.66 -13.13 -27.30
N VAL A 163 11.77 -13.37 -26.60
CA VAL A 163 11.80 -14.08 -25.30
C VAL A 163 12.53 -13.23 -24.27
N GLN A 164 11.82 -12.88 -23.20
CA GLN A 164 12.36 -12.17 -22.05
C GLN A 164 12.24 -13.02 -20.79
N LEU A 165 13.32 -13.08 -20.02
CA LEU A 165 13.35 -13.68 -18.70
C LEU A 165 13.29 -12.57 -17.66
N GLY A 166 12.42 -12.71 -16.67
CA GLY A 166 12.22 -11.76 -15.60
C GLY A 166 12.34 -12.41 -14.23
N PHE A 167 12.91 -11.66 -13.30
CA PHE A 167 12.95 -11.98 -11.89
C PHE A 167 12.55 -10.75 -11.10
N ASN A 168 11.67 -10.93 -10.12
CA ASN A 168 11.25 -9.86 -9.22
C ASN A 168 11.27 -10.38 -7.79
N SER A 169 11.87 -9.61 -6.90
CA SER A 169 11.99 -9.90 -5.48
C SER A 169 11.47 -8.72 -4.69
N LEU A 170 10.52 -8.97 -3.80
CA LEU A 170 9.95 -7.97 -2.91
C LEU A 170 10.20 -8.40 -1.47
N VAL A 171 10.92 -7.57 -0.72
CA VAL A 171 11.25 -7.82 0.69
C VAL A 171 10.73 -6.67 1.53
N GLY A 172 9.72 -6.92 2.35
CA GLY A 172 9.02 -5.86 3.07
C GLY A 172 8.50 -6.24 4.44
N ARG A 173 8.25 -5.22 5.27
CA ARG A 173 7.62 -5.37 6.58
C ARG A 173 6.80 -4.13 6.94
N PRO A 174 5.87 -4.23 7.89
CA PRO A 174 5.21 -3.05 8.43
C PRO A 174 6.17 -2.11 9.15
N LEU A 175 5.90 -0.80 9.07
CA LEU A 175 6.55 0.20 9.91
C LEU A 175 6.18 -0.01 11.38
N ALA A 176 7.15 0.22 12.27
CA ALA A 176 7.03 0.06 13.72
C ALA A 176 6.52 -1.32 14.17
N SER A 177 6.95 -2.39 13.47
CA SER A 177 6.64 -3.78 13.80
C SER A 177 7.91 -4.59 14.03
N SER A 178 7.83 -5.57 14.94
CA SER A 178 8.84 -6.62 15.14
C SER A 178 8.64 -7.82 14.19
N GLU A 179 7.66 -7.75 13.28
CA GLU A 179 7.42 -8.78 12.27
C GLU A 179 8.69 -9.00 11.42
N PRO A 180 9.02 -10.27 11.11
CA PRO A 180 10.12 -10.57 10.20
C PRO A 180 9.88 -9.98 8.81
N TRP A 181 10.96 -9.82 8.05
CA TRP A 181 10.87 -9.43 6.66
C TRP A 181 10.18 -10.53 5.86
N LEU A 182 9.05 -10.20 5.23
CA LEU A 182 8.40 -11.11 4.29
C LEU A 182 9.05 -10.94 2.92
N THR A 183 9.42 -12.06 2.33
CA THR A 183 10.00 -12.13 0.99
C THR A 183 9.03 -12.78 0.04
N ARG A 184 8.82 -12.15 -1.12
CA ARG A 184 8.12 -12.71 -2.27
C ARG A 184 9.09 -12.73 -3.45
N LEU A 185 9.23 -13.90 -4.06
CA LEU A 185 10.04 -14.09 -5.27
C LEU A 185 9.11 -14.47 -6.42
N GLN A 186 9.37 -13.93 -7.59
CA GLN A 186 8.65 -14.21 -8.81
C GLN A 186 9.65 -14.37 -9.96
N PHE A 187 9.39 -15.36 -10.80
CA PHE A 187 10.14 -15.62 -12.02
C PHE A 187 9.15 -15.68 -13.17
N ASP A 188 9.40 -14.89 -14.21
CA ASP A 188 8.51 -14.76 -15.35
C ASP A 188 9.28 -15.06 -16.65
N VAL A 189 8.59 -15.68 -17.59
CA VAL A 189 9.06 -15.82 -18.97
C VAL A 189 7.99 -15.22 -19.86
N VAL A 190 8.36 -14.15 -20.57
CA VAL A 190 7.46 -13.46 -21.49
C VAL A 190 7.87 -13.78 -22.91
N TYR A 191 6.91 -14.30 -23.69
CA TYR A 191 7.07 -14.57 -25.11
C TYR A 191 6.11 -13.70 -25.92
N ILE A 192 6.62 -13.04 -26.95
CA ILE A 192 5.84 -12.18 -27.85
C ILE A 192 5.89 -12.80 -29.25
N PHE A 193 4.71 -13.02 -29.85
CA PHE A 193 4.54 -13.57 -31.19
C PHE A 193 4.78 -12.53 -32.28
#